data_AF-A0A967EZP3-F1
#
_entry.id   AF-A0A967EZP3-F1
#
_cell.length_a   1.000
_cell.length_b   1.000
_cell.length_c   1.000
_cell.angle_alpha   90.00
_cell.angle_beta   90.00
_cell.angle_gamma   90.00
#
_symmetry.space_group_name_H-M   'P 1'
#
loop_
_entity.id
_entity.type
_entity.pdbx_description
1 polymer ?
#
loop_
_entity_poly.entity_id
_entity_poly.type
_entity_poly.pdbx_seq_one_letter_code
_entity_poly.pdbx_strand_id
1 'polypeptide(L)'
;MYPVASATRKALQATRMDGEGFKTCSAQGGIAVAIGPKSVDRVSCIVDVFARALDERGYRFAEGKEGVRILVGEIPVSWRIHETRDKTEHHPTKKELERQAQEDKWRARWPRERASDRKVYRTWDYFPSGRLAMTSATPAGRRTWCWFSRPQAGLAPSGTLGAERP
;
A
#
# COMPACT_ATOMS: atom_id res chain seq x y z
N MET A 1 -17.67 -18.61 4.11
CA MET A 1 -16.58 -17.82 3.55
C MET A 1 -16.24 -18.39 2.17
N TYR A 2 -16.17 -17.57 1.14
CA TYR A 2 -15.83 -17.90 -0.23
C TYR A 2 -14.39 -18.45 -0.29
N PRO A 3 -14.08 -19.38 -1.23
CA PRO A 3 -12.75 -20.01 -1.29
C PRO A 3 -11.60 -19.00 -1.35
N VAL A 4 -11.75 -17.94 -2.15
CA VAL A 4 -10.73 -16.88 -2.30
C VAL A 4 -10.43 -16.17 -0.99
N ALA A 5 -11.48 -15.86 -0.22
CA ALA A 5 -11.34 -15.18 1.07
C ALA A 5 -10.70 -16.10 2.12
N SER A 6 -11.07 -17.39 2.11
CA SER A 6 -10.49 -18.39 3.01
C SER A 6 -8.99 -18.61 2.76
N ALA A 7 -8.59 -18.73 1.49
CA ALA A 7 -7.18 -18.86 1.09
C ALA A 7 -6.38 -17.60 1.47
N THR A 8 -6.94 -16.41 1.20
CA THR A 8 -6.31 -15.13 1.55
C THR A 8 -6.12 -14.99 3.07
N ARG A 9 -7.14 -15.32 3.86
CA ARG A 9 -7.08 -15.27 5.34
C ARG A 9 -6.02 -16.22 5.88
N LYS A 10 -5.98 -17.45 5.37
CA LYS A 10 -4.98 -18.45 5.76
C LYS A 10 -3.55 -17.97 5.46
N ALA A 11 -3.33 -17.38 4.29
CA ALA A 11 -2.04 -16.82 3.91
C ALA A 11 -1.63 -15.66 4.84
N LEU A 12 -2.54 -14.73 5.13
CA LEU A 12 -2.30 -13.63 6.05
C LEU A 12 -1.98 -14.11 7.47
N GLN A 13 -2.65 -15.15 7.96
CA GLN A 13 -2.40 -15.71 9.29
C GLN A 13 -1.01 -16.33 9.39
N ALA A 14 -0.57 -17.07 8.36
CA ALA A 14 0.74 -17.68 8.29
C ALA A 14 1.90 -16.66 8.09
N THR A 15 1.59 -15.50 7.52
CA THR A 15 2.59 -14.49 7.17
C THR A 15 3.07 -13.70 8.40
N ARG A 16 4.39 -13.60 8.55
CA ARG A 16 5.03 -12.73 9.55
C ARG A 16 4.98 -11.28 9.11
N MET A 17 4.98 -10.37 10.08
CA MET A 17 5.10 -8.95 9.80
C MET A 17 6.52 -8.62 9.32
N ASP A 18 6.63 -7.69 8.39
CA ASP A 18 7.90 -7.09 7.99
C ASP A 18 8.39 -6.05 9.01
N GLY A 19 9.55 -5.44 8.73
CA GLY A 19 10.14 -4.41 9.59
C GLY A 19 9.36 -3.08 9.63
N GLU A 20 8.34 -2.92 8.79
CA GLU A 20 7.42 -1.77 8.78
C GLU A 20 6.05 -2.15 9.37
N GLY A 21 5.88 -3.37 9.88
CA GLY A 21 4.64 -3.84 10.51
C GLY A 21 3.55 -4.32 9.53
N PHE A 22 3.87 -4.49 8.25
CA PHE A 22 2.93 -5.02 7.25
C PHE A 22 3.03 -6.55 7.13
N LYS A 23 1.89 -7.19 6.94
CA LYS A 23 1.77 -8.55 6.41
C LYS A 23 1.59 -8.45 4.91
N THR A 24 2.61 -8.88 4.17
CA THR A 24 2.58 -8.93 2.70
C THR A 24 2.58 -10.37 2.23
N CYS A 25 1.52 -10.78 1.52
CA CYS A 25 1.43 -12.12 0.96
C CYS A 25 0.66 -12.17 -0.36
N SER A 26 1.03 -13.16 -1.17
CA SER A 26 0.23 -13.69 -2.27
C SER A 26 0.17 -15.19 -2.10
N ALA A 27 -0.98 -15.79 -2.42
CA ALA A 27 -1.17 -17.24 -2.29
C ALA A 27 -2.02 -17.75 -3.45
N GLN A 28 -1.78 -19.01 -3.82
CA GLN A 28 -2.66 -19.72 -4.73
C GLN A 28 -4.07 -19.77 -4.14
N GLY A 29 -5.07 -19.53 -4.99
CA GLY A 29 -6.46 -19.41 -4.58
C GLY A 29 -6.77 -18.13 -3.80
N GLY A 30 -5.80 -17.30 -3.42
CA GLY A 30 -6.00 -16.04 -2.70
C GLY A 30 -5.61 -14.81 -3.53
N ILE A 31 -5.75 -13.62 -2.96
CA ILE A 31 -5.31 -12.36 -3.59
C ILE A 31 -4.00 -11.86 -3.00
N ALA A 32 -3.31 -11.00 -3.75
CA ALA A 32 -2.18 -10.24 -3.22
C ALA A 32 -2.68 -9.19 -2.21
N VAL A 33 -2.07 -9.17 -1.03
CA VAL A 33 -2.39 -8.25 0.05
C VAL A 33 -1.15 -7.72 0.75
N ALA A 34 -1.20 -6.47 1.19
CA ALA A 34 -0.16 -5.83 2.00
C ALA A 34 -0.82 -4.92 3.05
N ILE A 35 -1.00 -5.42 4.27
CA ILE A 35 -1.85 -4.79 5.30
C ILE A 35 -1.28 -4.93 6.70
N GLY A 36 -1.72 -4.08 7.63
CA GLY A 36 -1.40 -4.23 9.05
C GLY A 36 -2.14 -5.41 9.70
N PRO A 37 -1.66 -5.94 10.84
CA PRO A 37 -2.28 -7.07 11.54
C PRO A 37 -3.71 -6.79 11.99
N LYS A 38 -4.02 -5.53 12.34
CA LYS A 38 -5.37 -5.08 12.75
C LYS A 38 -6.40 -5.12 11.62
N SER A 39 -5.95 -5.18 10.37
CA SER A 39 -6.82 -5.15 9.18
C SER A 39 -7.16 -6.55 8.65
N VAL A 40 -6.60 -7.62 9.21
CA VAL A 40 -6.73 -8.99 8.68
C VAL A 40 -8.20 -9.43 8.57
N ASP A 41 -8.98 -9.30 9.64
CA ASP A 41 -10.38 -9.74 9.61
C ASP A 41 -11.26 -8.84 8.73
N ARG A 42 -10.99 -7.51 8.73
CA ARG A 42 -11.69 -6.56 7.83
C ARG A 42 -11.45 -6.91 6.36
N VAL A 43 -10.20 -7.18 5.98
CA VAL A 43 -9.84 -7.56 4.61
C VAL A 43 -10.43 -8.91 4.24
N SER A 44 -10.40 -9.86 5.15
CA SER A 44 -11.00 -11.18 4.94
C SER A 44 -12.50 -11.08 4.64
N CYS A 45 -13.22 -10.21 5.37
CA CYS A 45 -14.63 -9.92 5.12
C CYS A 45 -14.86 -9.21 3.77
N ILE A 46 -14.05 -8.19 3.44
CA ILE A 46 -14.15 -7.48 2.16
C ILE A 46 -13.96 -8.44 0.98
N VAL A 47 -12.94 -9.32 1.05
CA VAL A 47 -12.68 -10.31 0.00
C VAL A 47 -13.82 -11.31 -0.10
N ASP A 48 -14.42 -11.73 1.02
CA ASP A 48 -15.56 -12.65 1.06
C ASP A 48 -16.78 -12.07 0.33
N VAL A 49 -17.20 -10.87 0.73
CA VAL A 49 -18.35 -10.17 0.14
C VAL A 49 -18.10 -9.85 -1.33
N PHE A 50 -16.90 -9.37 -1.67
CA PHE A 50 -16.57 -9.02 -3.05
C PHE A 50 -16.53 -10.24 -3.96
N ALA A 51 -15.93 -11.35 -3.50
CA ALA A 51 -15.88 -12.57 -4.29
C ALA A 51 -17.27 -13.17 -4.52
N ARG A 52 -18.14 -13.17 -3.49
CA ARG A 52 -19.54 -13.58 -3.63
C ARG A 52 -20.29 -12.69 -4.62
N ALA A 53 -20.13 -11.37 -4.54
CA ALA A 53 -20.79 -10.43 -5.45
C ALA A 53 -20.28 -10.49 -6.90
N LEU A 54 -19.09 -11.06 -7.15
CA LEU A 54 -18.58 -11.33 -8.49
C LEU A 54 -19.17 -12.61 -9.06
N ASP A 55 -19.25 -13.65 -8.23
CA ASP A 55 -19.85 -14.94 -8.59
C ASP A 55 -21.34 -14.79 -8.92
N GLU A 56 -22.08 -14.03 -8.12
CA GLU A 56 -23.49 -13.68 -8.38
C GLU A 56 -23.70 -12.95 -9.72
N ARG A 57 -22.67 -12.25 -10.22
CA ARG A 57 -22.67 -11.58 -11.52
C ARG A 57 -22.16 -12.47 -12.67
N GLY A 58 -21.84 -13.73 -12.39
CA GLY A 58 -21.34 -14.69 -13.37
C GLY A 58 -19.87 -14.51 -13.75
N TYR A 59 -19.10 -13.72 -12.99
CA TYR A 59 -17.67 -13.60 -13.24
C TYR A 59 -16.92 -14.84 -12.75
N ARG A 60 -15.93 -15.28 -13.53
CA ARG A 60 -15.09 -16.43 -13.17
C ARG A 60 -13.79 -15.96 -12.54
N PHE A 61 -13.20 -16.83 -11.74
CA PHE A 61 -11.88 -16.63 -11.17
C PHE A 61 -10.86 -17.49 -11.92
N ALA A 62 -9.65 -16.96 -12.10
CA ALA A 62 -8.53 -17.68 -12.70
C ALA A 62 -7.26 -17.45 -11.90
N GLU A 63 -6.38 -18.44 -11.85
CA GLU A 63 -5.08 -18.28 -11.21
C GLU A 63 -4.16 -17.34 -12.00
N GLY A 64 -3.32 -16.62 -11.27
CA GLY A 64 -2.36 -15.69 -11.84
C GLY A 64 -1.08 -15.65 -11.01
N LYS A 65 -0.05 -14.97 -11.53
CA LYS A 65 1.27 -14.89 -10.90
C LYS A 65 1.26 -14.34 -9.47
N GLU A 66 0.38 -13.37 -9.19
CA GLU A 66 0.26 -12.72 -7.87
C GLU A 66 -0.97 -13.22 -7.09
N GLY A 67 -1.60 -14.31 -7.54
CA GLY A 67 -2.85 -14.83 -7.00
C GLY A 67 -4.01 -14.72 -7.99
N VAL A 68 -5.22 -14.89 -7.47
CA VAL A 68 -6.46 -14.99 -8.22
C VAL A 68 -6.80 -13.70 -8.95
N ARG A 69 -7.17 -13.85 -10.22
CA ARG A 69 -7.67 -12.80 -11.12
C ARG A 69 -9.15 -13.03 -11.40
N ILE A 70 -9.83 -11.95 -11.74
CA ILE A 70 -11.23 -11.96 -12.15
C ILE A 70 -11.26 -11.96 -13.68
N LEU A 71 -12.00 -12.88 -14.29
CA LEU A 71 -12.23 -12.92 -15.72
C LEU A 71 -13.47 -12.10 -16.05
N VAL A 72 -13.27 -10.92 -16.63
CA VAL A 72 -14.34 -10.08 -17.18
C VAL A 72 -14.41 -10.36 -18.68
N GLY A 73 -15.29 -11.28 -19.08
CA GLY A 73 -15.21 -11.92 -20.40
C GLY A 73 -13.94 -12.76 -20.50
N GLU A 74 -13.08 -12.46 -21.46
CA GLU A 74 -11.76 -13.10 -21.62
C GLU A 74 -10.61 -12.25 -21.05
N ILE A 75 -10.91 -11.09 -20.46
CA ILE A 75 -9.88 -10.17 -19.97
C ILE A 75 -9.57 -10.50 -18.50
N PRO A 76 -8.34 -10.93 -18.18
CA PRO A 76 -7.95 -11.19 -16.80
C PRO A 76 -7.64 -9.88 -16.06
N VAL A 77 -8.42 -9.58 -15.03
CA VAL A 77 -8.24 -8.43 -14.17
C VAL A 77 -7.60 -8.88 -12.87
N SER A 78 -6.36 -8.47 -12.64
CA SER A 78 -5.72 -8.61 -11.33
C SER A 78 -6.28 -7.59 -10.36
N TRP A 79 -6.37 -7.96 -9.10
CA TRP A 79 -6.86 -7.10 -8.04
C TRP A 79 -6.12 -7.40 -6.74
N ARG A 80 -5.93 -6.36 -5.93
CA ARG A 80 -5.21 -6.44 -4.67
C ARG A 80 -5.78 -5.46 -3.66
N ILE A 81 -5.71 -5.82 -2.40
CA ILE A 81 -6.05 -4.92 -1.29
C ILE A 81 -4.77 -4.59 -0.55
N HIS A 82 -4.52 -3.31 -0.32
CA HIS A 82 -3.35 -2.85 0.41
C HIS A 82 -3.74 -1.74 1.36
N GLU A 83 -2.97 -1.59 2.41
CA GLU A 83 -3.11 -0.52 3.37
C GLU A 83 -2.16 0.61 2.99
N THR A 84 -2.62 1.85 3.10
CA THR A 84 -1.72 2.99 2.88
C THR A 84 -0.68 3.06 4.00
N ARG A 85 0.45 3.70 3.72
CA ARG A 85 1.52 3.87 4.70
C ARG A 85 1.36 5.21 5.39
N ASP A 86 1.40 5.19 6.71
CA ASP A 86 1.72 6.38 7.48
C ASP A 86 3.21 6.46 7.74
N LYS A 87 3.68 7.67 8.05
CA LYS A 87 5.09 7.95 8.30
C LYS A 87 5.25 8.88 9.49
N THR A 88 6.26 8.60 10.30
CA THR A 88 6.77 9.50 11.34
C THR A 88 8.24 9.78 11.09
N GLU A 89 8.70 10.95 11.52
CA GLU A 89 10.12 11.29 11.42
C GLU A 89 10.95 10.26 12.17
N HIS A 90 11.99 9.75 11.51
CA HIS A 90 12.87 8.75 12.11
C HIS A 90 13.85 9.43 13.05
N HIS A 91 13.86 8.96 14.31
CA HIS A 91 14.84 9.38 15.30
C HIS A 91 16.01 8.39 15.30
N PRO A 92 17.20 8.78 14.82
CA PRO A 92 18.32 7.87 14.66
C PRO A 92 18.80 7.33 16.01
N THR A 93 19.10 6.04 16.06
CA THR A 93 19.70 5.43 17.24
C THR A 93 21.17 5.82 17.40
N LYS A 94 21.73 5.70 18.61
CA LYS A 94 23.17 5.95 18.86
C LYS A 94 24.07 5.16 17.91
N LYS A 95 23.73 3.89 17.67
CA LYS A 95 24.45 3.00 16.74
C LYS A 95 24.42 3.51 15.29
N GLU A 96 23.31 4.09 14.86
CA GLU A 96 23.18 4.66 13.52
C GLU A 96 23.96 5.97 13.38
N LEU A 97 24.01 6.79 14.43
CA LEU A 97 24.84 7.99 14.48
C LEU A 97 26.34 7.64 14.47
N GLU A 98 26.77 6.62 15.21
CA GLU A 98 28.15 6.12 15.17
C GLU A 98 28.52 5.62 13.76
N ARG A 99 27.62 4.87 13.12
CA ARG A 99 27.80 4.39 11.75
C ARG A 99 27.86 5.55 10.75
N GLN A 100 27.03 6.58 10.93
CA GLN A 100 27.09 7.80 10.12
C GLN A 100 28.45 8.49 10.28
N ALA A 101 28.91 8.70 11.51
CA ALA A 101 30.20 9.32 11.77
C ALA A 101 31.37 8.53 11.16
N GLN A 102 31.30 7.20 11.18
CA GLN A 102 32.29 6.36 10.51
C GLN A 102 32.24 6.54 8.99
N GLU A 103 31.05 6.58 8.40
CA GLU A 103 30.89 6.82 6.97
C GLU A 103 31.40 8.20 6.56
N ASP A 104 31.15 9.23 7.36
CA ASP A 104 31.64 10.58 7.12
C ASP A 104 33.18 10.65 7.15
N LYS A 105 33.83 9.90 8.05
CA LYS A 105 35.29 9.74 8.04
C LYS A 105 35.79 9.09 6.75
N TRP A 106 35.11 8.04 6.28
CA TRP A 106 35.50 7.39 5.02
C TRP A 106 35.31 8.30 3.82
N ARG A 107 34.26 9.14 3.79
CA ARG A 107 34.03 10.14 2.75
C ARG A 107 35.10 11.22 2.74
N ALA A 108 35.51 11.71 3.91
CA ALA A 108 36.61 12.65 4.02
C ALA A 108 37.95 12.07 3.51
N ARG A 109 38.17 10.77 3.76
CA ARG A 109 39.38 10.06 3.33
C ARG A 109 39.40 9.72 1.84
N TRP A 110 38.24 9.39 1.25
CA TRP A 110 38.10 8.95 -0.15
C TRP A 110 36.95 9.68 -0.86
N PRO A 111 37.09 10.99 -1.14
CA PRO A 111 35.98 11.80 -1.62
C PRO A 111 35.48 11.42 -3.02
N ARG A 112 36.38 10.94 -3.90
CA ARG A 112 36.04 10.56 -5.29
C ARG A 112 35.28 9.24 -5.34
N GLU A 113 35.66 8.29 -4.50
CA GLU A 113 35.08 6.95 -4.45
C GLU A 113 33.79 6.90 -3.62
N ARG A 114 33.60 7.86 -2.70
CA ARG A 114 32.44 7.94 -1.80
C ARG A 114 31.72 9.29 -1.85
N ALA A 115 31.42 9.77 -3.05
CA ALA A 115 30.80 11.07 -3.28
C ALA A 115 29.31 11.19 -2.89
N SER A 116 28.68 10.13 -2.35
CA SER A 116 27.27 10.21 -1.97
C SER A 116 27.09 11.00 -0.68
N ASP A 117 26.13 11.92 -0.66
CA ASP A 117 25.69 12.68 0.50
C ASP A 117 24.62 11.95 1.34
N ARG A 118 24.14 10.80 0.86
CA ARG A 118 23.01 10.08 1.47
C ARG A 118 23.32 9.66 2.90
N LYS A 119 22.43 9.98 3.84
CA LYS A 119 22.53 9.49 5.23
C LYS A 119 22.46 7.96 5.27
N VAL A 120 23.16 7.36 6.24
CA VAL A 120 23.18 5.89 6.42
C VAL A 120 21.89 5.40 7.09
N TYR A 121 21.20 6.27 7.83
CA TYR A 121 19.91 5.99 8.43
C TYR A 121 18.76 6.59 7.61
N ARG A 122 17.55 6.06 7.82
CA ARG A 122 16.35 6.49 7.11
C ARG A 122 15.82 7.82 7.64
N THR A 123 15.12 8.58 6.81
CA THR A 123 14.45 9.83 7.25
C THR A 123 13.09 9.57 7.88
N TRP A 124 12.41 8.49 7.48
CA TRP A 124 11.04 8.19 7.88
C TRP A 124 10.92 6.75 8.38
N ASP A 125 10.15 6.58 9.46
CA ASP A 125 9.64 5.29 9.92
C ASP A 125 8.23 5.10 9.34
N TYR A 126 8.03 4.02 8.59
CA TYR A 126 6.72 3.69 8.00
C TYR A 126 5.98 2.66 8.84
N PHE A 127 4.65 2.78 8.88
CA PHE A 127 3.77 1.82 9.54
C PHE A 127 2.38 1.75 8.90
N PRO A 128 1.58 0.71 9.19
CA PRO A 128 0.25 0.53 8.62
C PRO A 128 -0.73 1.58 9.16
N SER A 129 -1.44 2.26 8.25
CA SER A 129 -2.31 3.41 8.56
C SER A 129 -3.73 3.05 9.03
N GLY A 130 -4.14 1.80 8.90
CA GLY A 130 -5.52 1.31 9.01
C GLY A 130 -6.44 1.63 7.81
N ARG A 131 -5.96 2.38 6.81
CA ARG A 131 -6.73 2.81 5.64
C ARG A 131 -6.48 1.88 4.45
N LEU A 132 -7.53 1.18 4.03
CA LEU A 132 -7.47 0.20 2.95
C LEU A 132 -7.75 0.84 1.59
N ALA A 133 -7.05 0.36 0.57
CA ALA A 133 -7.23 0.71 -0.83
C ALA A 133 -7.24 -0.57 -1.68
N MET A 134 -8.03 -0.55 -2.75
CA MET A 134 -8.11 -1.65 -3.71
C MET A 134 -7.59 -1.16 -5.06
N THR A 135 -6.65 -1.91 -5.64
CA THR A 135 -6.12 -1.63 -6.98
C THR A 135 -6.49 -2.76 -7.90
N SER A 136 -6.90 -2.40 -9.12
CA SER A 136 -7.13 -3.36 -10.21
C SER A 136 -6.15 -3.09 -11.33
N ALA A 137 -5.64 -4.13 -11.99
CA ALA A 137 -4.85 -3.97 -13.19
C ALA A 137 -5.26 -4.96 -14.25
N THR A 138 -5.41 -4.45 -15.47
CA THR A 138 -5.65 -5.25 -16.67
C THR A 138 -4.33 -5.35 -17.46
N PRO A 139 -4.22 -6.27 -18.44
CA PRO A 139 -3.05 -6.34 -19.30
C PRO A 139 -2.77 -5.03 -20.06
N ALA A 140 -3.82 -4.23 -20.30
CA ALA A 140 -3.74 -2.92 -20.95
C ALA A 140 -3.29 -1.77 -20.02
N GLY A 141 -3.12 -2.00 -18.71
CA GLY A 141 -2.65 -0.98 -17.76
C GLY A 141 -3.20 -1.13 -16.34
N ARG A 142 -2.57 -0.45 -15.36
CA ARG A 142 -3.02 -0.44 -13.95
C ARG A 142 -3.98 0.73 -13.69
N ARG A 143 -5.10 0.48 -13.00
CA ARG A 143 -6.02 1.52 -12.49
C ARG A 143 -6.20 1.38 -10.98
N THR A 144 -5.83 2.42 -10.24
CA THR A 144 -5.98 2.47 -8.77
C THR A 144 -7.25 3.21 -8.41
N TRP A 145 -8.13 2.58 -7.60
CA TRP A 145 -9.33 3.21 -7.06
C TRP A 145 -9.15 3.45 -5.55
N CYS A 146 -9.03 4.71 -5.15
CA CYS A 146 -8.98 5.10 -3.73
C CYS A 146 -10.38 5.47 -3.26
N TRP A 147 -10.97 4.68 -2.35
CA TRP A 147 -12.34 4.86 -1.83
C TRP A 147 -12.50 5.92 -0.75
N PHE A 148 -11.48 6.74 -0.48
CA PHE A 148 -11.59 7.90 0.42
C PHE A 148 -11.25 9.18 -0.33
N SER A 149 -12.29 9.95 -0.64
CA SER A 149 -12.19 11.36 -1.01
C SER A 149 -11.54 12.12 0.15
N ARG A 150 -10.40 12.75 -0.12
CA ARG A 150 -9.98 13.91 0.70
C ARG A 150 -11.11 14.94 0.65
N PRO A 151 -11.54 15.55 1.76
CA PRO A 151 -12.14 16.87 1.68
C PRO A 151 -11.10 17.78 1.00
N GLN A 152 -11.46 18.43 -0.10
CA GLN A 152 -10.65 19.54 -0.60
C GLN A 152 -10.69 20.61 0.49
N ALA A 153 -9.58 20.77 1.21
CA ALA A 153 -9.38 21.89 2.09
C ALA A 153 -9.12 23.14 1.23
N GLY A 154 -10.03 24.11 1.33
CA GLY A 154 -9.75 25.54 1.17
C GLY A 154 -9.48 26.05 -0.25
N LEU A 155 -10.55 26.40 -0.98
CA LEU A 155 -10.53 27.56 -1.84
C LEU A 155 -11.27 28.69 -1.10
N ALA A 156 -10.50 29.59 -0.50
CA ALA A 156 -11.04 30.85 0.01
C ALA A 156 -11.49 31.70 -1.20
N PRO A 157 -12.69 32.29 -1.20
CA PRO A 157 -13.08 33.22 -2.24
C PRO A 157 -12.36 34.56 -2.01
N SER A 158 -11.38 34.86 -2.87
CA SER A 158 -10.86 36.22 -3.05
C SER A 158 -11.87 37.02 -3.87
N GLY A 159 -12.85 37.63 -3.19
CA GLY A 159 -13.75 38.62 -3.76
C GLY A 159 -13.34 40.02 -3.32
N THR A 160 -12.55 40.70 -4.14
CA THR A 160 -12.20 42.11 -3.97
C THR A 160 -13.41 42.99 -4.23
N LEU A 161 -13.61 43.97 -3.35
CA LEU A 161 -14.58 45.05 -3.40
C LEU A 161 -14.41 45.96 -4.64
N GLY A 162 -15.54 46.36 -5.22
CA GLY A 162 -15.71 47.50 -6.12
C GLY A 162 -17.21 47.62 -6.42
N ALA A 163 -17.99 48.32 -5.59
CA ALA A 163 -18.25 49.75 -5.70
C ALA A 163 -18.81 50.13 -7.08
N GLU A 164 -20.15 50.22 -7.18
CA GLU A 164 -20.84 51.36 -7.78
C GLU A 164 -22.35 51.30 -7.48
N ARG A 165 -22.82 52.40 -6.89
CA ARG A 165 -24.19 52.92 -6.84
C ARG A 165 -24.09 54.33 -7.47
N PRO A 166 -25.16 54.96 -7.96
CA PRO A 166 -26.58 54.75 -7.61
C PRO A 166 -27.48 54.24 -8.74
#